data_AF-A0A8K0SLW0-F1
#
_entry.id   AF-A0A8K0SLW0-F1
#
_cell.length_a   1.000
_cell.length_b   1.000
_cell.length_c   1.000
_cell.angle_alpha   90.00
_cell.angle_beta   90.00
_cell.angle_gamma   90.00
#
_symmetry.space_group_name_H-M   'P 1'
#
loop_
_entity.id
_entity.type
_entity.pdbx_description
1 polymer ?
#
loop_
_entity_poly.entity_id
_entity_poly.type
_entity_poly.pdbx_seq_one_letter_code
_entity_poly.pdbx_strand_id
1 'polypeptide(L)'
;MPERTTKEPARFLLVGVGPHAKRIYIPHLKTLEADGRAKLVCAVDIEQNEEAITEYRNKVAPDVELFFVPFFSGAMPESVGLSLNNLIARLKIDCVVISTEPLAHKSYGLWAISQGLNIIMDKPITTRKHVIHDIDQAFGIADDYEELLVAYKELRKRKNTFFLITSHRRYHPGMYCTFDMIKEITEKSGSPVTNIISTHCDGMWRLPTEIVDQKYHSFNSGYGKVSHSGYHFLDMTYRFVKSGWTQMKKPDRIEVVSSFITPAGFLKSFNYDDYIKAFGDETYGNSCKYTDRYIQTLSPQFGEIDAALQISFIQDNEPICLAQVNLQHNGFTRRSWVTPGPDLYKGIGRVKHEFHEIKSGPMQTIVIDSRQANDRHDRSKPSTATIGTDNHFEVHVFRNCDLLDEKEPLTSYSVADLDRRYNSQLPGIYSENVKRGILWEALDFMEGNKPFDDLASNLEDHSVPAHIMSAVYVSHIRRMQGLNPVVSIDLTYEDAVSPNHGSARAHIRPNDKPVQLSSHFELAKGTQAPDTKISSNGFTNGGYKNGVNGKLSNGGNVKMNTGGDEHQTELSPMSQLLSPQVSAV
;
A
#
# COMPACT_ATOMS: atom_id res chain seq x y z
N MET A 1 41.36 -7.91 -25.01
CA MET A 1 40.49 -7.27 -24.01
C MET A 1 40.37 -5.80 -24.37
N PRO A 2 39.18 -5.22 -24.51
CA PRO A 2 39.02 -3.76 -24.48
C PRO A 2 39.35 -3.27 -23.07
N GLU A 3 39.94 -2.08 -22.95
CA GLU A 3 40.12 -1.45 -21.64
C GLU A 3 38.75 -1.01 -21.10
N ARG A 4 38.34 -1.58 -19.96
CA ARG A 4 37.23 -1.01 -19.18
C ARG A 4 37.73 0.32 -18.59
N THR A 5 37.39 1.43 -19.24
CA THR A 5 37.47 2.75 -18.62
C THR A 5 36.66 2.72 -17.32
N THR A 6 37.32 2.82 -16.17
CA THR A 6 36.70 2.72 -14.85
C THR A 6 35.90 3.98 -14.54
N LYS A 7 34.66 4.02 -15.02
CA LYS A 7 33.66 5.05 -14.67
C LYS A 7 33.47 5.06 -13.15
N GLU A 8 33.43 6.24 -12.54
CA GLU A 8 33.16 6.36 -11.10
C GLU A 8 31.77 5.77 -10.75
N PRO A 9 31.62 5.08 -9.61
CA PRO A 9 30.33 4.53 -9.18
C PRO A 9 29.32 5.63 -8.88
N ALA A 10 28.07 5.46 -9.32
CA ALA A 10 26.99 6.41 -9.13
C ALA A 10 26.72 6.68 -7.64
N ARG A 11 26.61 7.95 -7.26
CA ARG A 11 26.66 8.39 -5.86
C ARG A 11 25.25 8.70 -5.34
N PHE A 12 24.80 7.90 -4.39
CA PHE A 12 23.44 7.93 -3.85
C PHE A 12 23.34 8.67 -2.52
N LEU A 13 22.32 9.51 -2.42
CA LEU A 13 21.78 10.06 -1.19
C LEU A 13 20.50 9.30 -0.82
N LEU A 14 20.39 8.80 0.41
CA LEU A 14 19.13 8.26 0.95
C LEU A 14 18.47 9.31 1.84
N VAL A 15 17.16 9.55 1.69
CA VAL A 15 16.37 10.42 2.56
C VAL A 15 15.25 9.60 3.17
N GLY A 16 15.24 9.45 4.50
CA GLY A 16 14.38 8.52 5.23
C GLY A 16 15.01 7.13 5.37
N VAL A 17 15.53 6.82 6.55
CA VAL A 17 16.17 5.56 6.94
C VAL A 17 15.17 4.67 7.71
N GLY A 18 13.91 4.69 7.25
CA GLY A 18 12.81 3.92 7.84
C GLY A 18 12.91 2.41 7.60
N PRO A 19 11.94 1.62 8.10
CA PRO A 19 11.92 0.16 7.96
C PRO A 19 11.96 -0.36 6.52
N HIS A 20 11.54 0.45 5.53
CA HIS A 20 11.67 0.10 4.12
C HIS A 20 13.13 0.21 3.65
N ALA A 21 13.76 1.37 3.79
CA ALA A 21 15.15 1.60 3.42
C ALA A 21 16.14 0.66 4.15
N LYS A 22 15.93 0.41 5.45
CA LYS A 22 16.74 -0.53 6.25
C LYS A 22 16.65 -1.99 5.78
N ARG A 23 15.63 -2.36 5.00
CA ARG A 23 15.40 -3.70 4.44
C ARG A 23 15.74 -3.82 2.96
N ILE A 24 15.54 -2.75 2.18
CA ILE A 24 15.64 -2.75 0.71
C ILE A 24 16.82 -1.91 0.25
N TYR A 25 16.74 -0.58 0.35
CA TYR A 25 17.73 0.31 -0.26
C TYR A 25 19.14 0.10 0.30
N ILE A 26 19.33 0.04 1.62
CA ILE A 26 20.67 -0.09 2.21
C ILE A 26 21.32 -1.44 1.87
N PRO A 27 20.67 -2.61 2.06
CA PRO A 27 21.25 -3.88 1.67
C PRO A 27 21.58 -3.98 0.17
N HIS A 28 20.73 -3.46 -0.72
CA HIS A 28 20.94 -3.56 -2.17
C HIS A 28 21.95 -2.57 -2.71
N LEU A 29 22.02 -1.33 -2.18
CA LEU A 29 23.10 -0.40 -2.51
C LEU A 29 24.46 -0.93 -2.08
N LYS A 30 24.55 -1.67 -0.95
CA LYS A 30 25.79 -2.36 -0.56
C LYS A 30 26.19 -3.51 -1.49
N THR A 31 25.24 -4.19 -2.13
CA THR A 31 25.56 -5.15 -3.21
C THR A 31 26.13 -4.42 -4.42
N LEU A 32 25.46 -3.36 -4.87
CA LEU A 32 25.86 -2.55 -6.03
C LEU A 32 27.18 -1.77 -5.81
N GLU A 33 27.57 -1.56 -4.55
CA GLU A 33 28.89 -1.05 -4.15
C GLU A 33 29.98 -2.11 -4.22
N ALA A 34 29.70 -3.35 -3.84
CA ALA A 34 30.62 -4.47 -4.07
C ALA A 34 30.79 -4.77 -5.57
N ASP A 35 29.76 -4.56 -6.38
CA ASP A 35 29.81 -4.63 -7.85
C ASP A 35 30.50 -3.40 -8.49
N GLY A 36 30.83 -2.37 -7.71
CA GLY A 36 31.47 -1.14 -8.19
C GLY A 36 30.59 -0.22 -9.06
N ARG A 37 29.27 -0.41 -9.07
CA ARG A 37 28.31 0.38 -9.86
C ARG A 37 27.75 1.59 -9.10
N ALA A 38 27.55 1.46 -7.80
CA ALA A 38 26.92 2.47 -6.94
C ALA A 38 27.72 2.71 -5.66
N LYS A 39 27.45 3.82 -4.96
CA LYS A 39 27.85 3.99 -3.56
C LYS A 39 26.80 4.82 -2.81
N LEU A 40 26.30 4.31 -1.69
CA LEU A 40 25.57 5.13 -0.72
C LEU A 40 26.60 5.99 0.02
N VAL A 41 26.53 7.32 -0.11
CA VAL A 41 27.52 8.23 0.49
C VAL A 41 26.97 9.06 1.64
N CYS A 42 25.66 9.29 1.68
CA CYS A 42 24.99 9.94 2.82
C CYS A 42 23.57 9.42 3.01
N ALA A 43 23.11 9.39 4.26
CA ALA A 43 21.72 9.20 4.62
C ALA A 43 21.21 10.38 5.47
N VAL A 44 20.03 10.90 5.10
CA VAL A 44 19.30 11.96 5.79
C VAL A 44 18.12 11.34 6.53
N ASP A 45 17.93 11.71 7.80
CA ASP A 45 16.72 11.36 8.57
C ASP A 45 16.29 12.56 9.44
N ILE A 46 15.20 12.42 10.19
CA ILE A 46 14.75 13.44 11.13
C ILE A 46 15.52 13.34 12.46
N GLU A 47 15.74 14.48 13.11
CA GLU A 47 16.40 14.61 14.42
C GLU A 47 15.82 13.63 15.47
N GLN A 48 14.51 13.39 15.43
CA GLN A 48 13.82 12.50 16.38
C GLN A 48 14.25 11.02 16.28
N ASN A 49 14.98 10.64 15.21
CA ASN A 49 15.50 9.30 15.00
C ASN A 49 17.03 9.19 15.16
N GLU A 50 17.74 10.28 15.47
CA GLU A 50 19.21 10.39 15.36
C GLU A 50 19.99 9.23 16.01
N GLU A 51 19.67 8.89 17.26
CA GLU A 51 20.31 7.80 18.00
C GLU A 51 20.13 6.44 17.29
N ALA A 52 18.89 6.10 16.93
CA ALA A 52 18.51 4.82 16.32
C ALA A 52 18.88 4.68 14.83
N ILE A 53 19.20 5.80 14.15
CA ILE A 53 19.85 5.78 12.83
C ILE A 53 21.36 5.68 12.97
N THR A 54 21.95 6.38 13.94
CA THR A 54 23.40 6.33 14.20
C THR A 54 23.87 4.94 14.61
N GLU A 55 23.18 4.27 15.55
CA GLU A 55 23.49 2.89 15.94
C GLU A 55 23.43 1.94 14.73
N TYR A 56 22.34 2.03 13.95
CA TYR A 56 22.13 1.19 12.77
C TYR A 56 23.20 1.44 11.69
N ARG A 57 23.54 2.71 11.41
CA ARG A 57 24.58 3.09 10.44
C ARG A 57 25.93 2.53 10.87
N ASN A 58 26.32 2.74 12.12
CA ASN A 58 27.60 2.26 12.65
C ASN A 58 27.74 0.73 12.51
N LYS A 59 26.63 -0.01 12.64
CA LYS A 59 26.57 -1.47 12.48
C LYS A 59 26.54 -1.96 11.03
N VAL A 60 25.88 -1.24 10.12
CA VAL A 60 25.54 -1.75 8.77
C VAL A 60 26.32 -1.06 7.65
N ALA A 61 26.62 0.23 7.77
CA ALA A 61 27.27 1.04 6.74
C ALA A 61 28.08 2.20 7.37
N PRO A 62 29.19 1.92 8.08
CA PRO A 62 29.91 2.92 8.88
C PRO A 62 30.36 4.14 8.08
N ASP A 63 30.79 3.95 6.83
CA ASP A 63 31.34 5.00 5.95
C ASP A 63 30.28 5.95 5.35
N VAL A 64 28.99 5.73 5.62
CA VAL A 64 27.89 6.60 5.17
C VAL A 64 27.79 7.82 6.09
N GLU A 65 27.87 9.02 5.52
CA GLU A 65 27.66 10.26 6.29
C GLU A 65 26.20 10.38 6.74
N LEU A 66 25.96 10.85 7.97
CA LEU A 66 24.62 11.10 8.49
C LEU A 66 24.36 12.60 8.58
N PHE A 67 23.16 13.01 8.20
CA PHE A 67 22.69 14.38 8.31
C PHE A 67 21.25 14.40 8.84
N PHE A 68 20.98 15.19 9.87
CA PHE A 68 19.66 15.23 10.52
C PHE A 68 18.95 16.57 10.30
N VAL A 69 17.62 16.52 10.19
CA VAL A 69 16.76 17.68 9.92
C VAL A 69 15.53 17.70 10.83
N PRO A 70 14.91 18.87 11.09
CA PRO A 70 13.63 18.90 11.77
C PRO A 70 12.54 18.25 10.91
N PHE A 71 11.58 17.56 11.55
CA PHE A 71 10.44 16.99 10.84
C PHE A 71 9.54 18.08 10.22
N PHE A 72 9.19 17.91 8.93
CA PHE A 72 8.20 18.74 8.24
C PHE A 72 7.24 17.89 7.40
N SER A 73 6.03 18.43 7.16
CA SER A 73 4.97 17.81 6.34
C SER A 73 4.28 18.83 5.42
N GLY A 74 5.02 19.87 5.04
CA GLY A 74 4.64 20.94 4.13
C GLY A 74 5.89 21.40 3.35
N ALA A 75 5.97 22.67 2.98
CA ALA A 75 7.15 23.24 2.33
C ALA A 75 8.45 22.95 3.11
N MET A 76 9.55 22.66 2.38
CA MET A 76 10.86 22.44 2.98
C MET A 76 11.37 23.75 3.63
N PRO A 77 11.87 23.73 4.88
CA PRO A 77 12.50 24.90 5.49
C PRO A 77 13.72 25.37 4.69
N GLU A 78 13.89 26.69 4.52
CA GLU A 78 14.98 27.25 3.72
C GLU A 78 16.37 26.83 4.22
N SER A 79 16.58 26.79 5.54
CA SER A 79 17.82 26.30 6.16
C SER A 79 18.10 24.83 5.87
N VAL A 80 17.07 23.99 5.77
CA VAL A 80 17.20 22.58 5.36
C VAL A 80 17.58 22.51 3.89
N GLY A 81 16.89 23.26 3.01
CA GLY A 81 17.20 23.32 1.58
C GLY A 81 18.64 23.77 1.30
N LEU A 82 19.09 24.84 1.95
CA LEU A 82 20.46 25.34 1.83
C LEU A 82 21.50 24.32 2.31
N SER A 83 21.27 23.67 3.45
CA SER A 83 22.18 22.62 3.96
C SER A 83 22.23 21.40 3.05
N LEU A 84 21.08 20.96 2.51
CA LEU A 84 21.02 19.85 1.55
C LEU A 84 21.69 20.21 0.22
N ASN A 85 21.59 21.45 -0.26
CA ASN A 85 22.30 21.94 -1.45
C ASN A 85 23.83 21.89 -1.25
N ASN A 86 24.31 22.32 -0.08
CA ASN A 86 25.74 22.22 0.28
C ASN A 86 26.20 20.76 0.39
N LEU A 87 25.36 19.88 0.95
CA LEU A 87 25.61 18.45 1.09
C LEU A 87 25.78 17.79 -0.30
N ILE A 88 24.85 18.01 -1.24
CA ILE A 88 24.94 17.36 -2.56
C ILE A 88 26.11 17.86 -3.39
N ALA A 89 26.49 19.14 -3.26
CA ALA A 89 27.61 19.72 -3.99
C ALA A 89 28.95 19.16 -3.45
N ARG A 90 29.12 19.12 -2.13
CA ARG A 90 30.31 18.55 -1.46
C ARG A 90 30.45 17.05 -1.72
N LEU A 91 29.36 16.31 -1.66
CA LEU A 91 29.37 14.86 -1.83
C LEU A 91 29.23 14.39 -3.28
N LYS A 92 29.05 15.29 -4.26
CA LYS A 92 28.78 14.97 -5.67
C LYS A 92 27.67 13.91 -5.80
N ILE A 93 26.44 14.25 -5.45
CA ILE A 93 25.31 13.30 -5.53
C ILE A 93 24.75 13.25 -6.95
N ASP A 94 24.57 12.04 -7.48
CA ASP A 94 24.00 11.79 -8.82
C ASP A 94 22.53 11.38 -8.76
N CYS A 95 22.13 10.69 -7.69
CA CYS A 95 20.78 10.18 -7.47
C CYS A 95 20.36 10.32 -6.00
N VAL A 96 19.08 10.63 -5.76
CA VAL A 96 18.45 10.57 -4.44
C VAL A 96 17.38 9.49 -4.37
N VAL A 97 17.29 8.82 -3.22
CA VAL A 97 16.20 7.90 -2.86
C VAL A 97 15.37 8.56 -1.76
N ILE A 98 14.11 8.87 -2.05
CA ILE A 98 13.15 9.46 -1.12
C ILE A 98 12.29 8.33 -0.54
N SER A 99 12.56 7.97 0.71
CA SER A 99 11.96 6.87 1.48
C SER A 99 11.41 7.37 2.83
N THR A 100 10.88 8.61 2.84
CA THR A 100 10.29 9.26 4.03
C THR A 100 8.81 8.88 4.19
N GLU A 101 8.08 9.55 5.08
CA GLU A 101 6.61 9.47 5.09
C GLU A 101 6.06 10.27 3.89
N PRO A 102 5.08 9.77 3.11
CA PRO A 102 4.51 10.42 1.92
C PRO A 102 3.97 11.85 2.10
N LEU A 103 3.80 12.34 3.32
CA LEU A 103 3.54 13.75 3.63
C LEU A 103 4.71 14.69 3.27
N ALA A 104 5.94 14.18 3.14
CA ALA A 104 7.14 14.95 2.83
C ALA A 104 7.65 14.73 1.38
N HIS A 105 7.08 13.76 0.65
CA HIS A 105 7.57 13.35 -0.68
C HIS A 105 7.62 14.51 -1.68
N LYS A 106 6.56 15.32 -1.79
CA LYS A 106 6.52 16.49 -2.69
C LYS A 106 7.67 17.45 -2.45
N SER A 107 7.92 17.81 -1.20
CA SER A 107 8.93 18.81 -0.83
C SER A 107 10.35 18.31 -1.10
N TYR A 108 10.64 17.03 -0.86
CA TYR A 108 11.92 16.42 -1.27
C TYR A 108 12.02 16.21 -2.79
N GLY A 109 10.92 15.89 -3.47
CA GLY A 109 10.87 15.73 -4.93
C GLY A 109 11.13 17.04 -5.67
N LEU A 110 10.40 18.11 -5.32
CA LEU A 110 10.61 19.46 -5.87
C LEU A 110 12.02 19.99 -5.57
N TRP A 111 12.54 19.75 -4.36
CA TRP A 111 13.93 20.06 -4.03
C TRP A 111 14.90 19.31 -4.95
N ALA A 112 14.79 17.99 -5.08
CA ALA A 112 15.68 17.18 -5.91
C ALA A 112 15.61 17.54 -7.41
N ILE A 113 14.41 17.88 -7.92
CA ILE A 113 14.22 18.42 -9.27
C ILE A 113 14.94 19.76 -9.44
N SER A 114 14.84 20.66 -8.44
CA SER A 114 15.50 21.98 -8.49
C SER A 114 17.02 21.86 -8.62
N GLN A 115 17.59 20.84 -7.97
CA GLN A 115 19.02 20.52 -8.01
C GLN A 115 19.40 19.62 -9.20
N GLY A 116 18.43 19.19 -10.01
CA GLY A 116 18.66 18.37 -11.20
C GLY A 116 19.20 16.97 -10.92
N LEU A 117 18.84 16.36 -9.79
CA LEU A 117 19.22 14.98 -9.46
C LEU A 117 18.40 13.97 -10.27
N ASN A 118 18.87 12.73 -10.35
CA ASN A 118 17.99 11.58 -10.62
C ASN A 118 17.23 11.21 -9.34
N ILE A 119 15.99 10.75 -9.46
CA ILE A 119 15.10 10.58 -8.30
C ILE A 119 14.47 9.20 -8.29
N ILE A 120 14.63 8.47 -7.19
CA ILE A 120 13.78 7.32 -6.83
C ILE A 120 12.90 7.78 -5.67
N MET A 121 11.59 7.56 -5.72
CA MET A 121 10.64 7.98 -4.67
C MET A 121 9.70 6.86 -4.28
N ASP A 122 9.51 6.68 -2.97
CA ASP A 122 8.58 5.70 -2.45
C ASP A 122 7.13 6.00 -2.82
N LYS A 123 6.34 4.96 -3.06
CA LYS A 123 4.89 5.08 -3.25
C LYS A 123 4.17 5.35 -1.91
N PRO A 124 3.03 6.08 -1.89
CA PRO A 124 2.43 6.85 -2.97
C PRO A 124 3.25 8.12 -3.25
N ILE A 125 3.03 8.74 -4.42
CA ILE A 125 3.76 9.96 -4.83
C ILE A 125 3.58 11.08 -3.80
N THR A 126 2.35 11.29 -3.32
CA THR A 126 2.06 11.99 -2.07
C THR A 126 0.92 11.31 -1.32
N THR A 127 0.73 11.72 -0.08
CA THR A 127 -0.57 11.68 0.61
C THR A 127 -0.72 13.02 1.33
N ARG A 128 -1.93 13.34 1.78
CA ARG A 128 -2.19 14.53 2.62
C ARG A 128 -2.87 14.11 3.91
N LYS A 129 -2.69 14.90 4.97
CA LYS A 129 -3.44 14.71 6.22
C LYS A 129 -4.92 14.98 5.96
N HIS A 130 -5.81 14.38 6.75
CA HIS A 130 -7.26 14.63 6.72
C HIS A 130 -7.97 14.29 5.39
N VAL A 131 -7.28 13.67 4.42
CA VAL A 131 -7.77 13.38 3.06
C VAL A 131 -9.07 12.57 3.00
N ILE A 132 -9.41 11.81 4.04
CA ILE A 132 -10.69 11.08 4.12
C ILE A 132 -11.92 11.98 4.42
N HIS A 133 -11.73 13.21 4.90
CA HIS A 133 -12.82 14.13 5.28
C HIS A 133 -12.66 15.57 4.77
N ASP A 134 -11.45 16.01 4.42
CA ASP A 134 -11.16 17.31 3.83
C ASP A 134 -11.05 17.19 2.29
N ILE A 135 -11.97 17.87 1.61
CA ILE A 135 -12.14 17.80 0.15
C ILE A 135 -10.96 18.44 -0.60
N ASP A 136 -10.35 19.49 -0.06
CA ASP A 136 -9.22 20.18 -0.69
C ASP A 136 -7.92 19.39 -0.47
N GLN A 137 -7.82 18.61 0.61
CA GLN A 137 -6.73 17.64 0.76
C GLN A 137 -6.90 16.44 -0.18
N ALA A 138 -8.15 16.01 -0.45
CA ALA A 138 -8.45 14.95 -1.42
C ALA A 138 -8.08 15.37 -2.85
N PHE A 139 -8.47 16.57 -3.30
CA PHE A 139 -8.01 17.13 -4.58
C PHE A 139 -6.50 17.38 -4.60
N GLY A 140 -5.95 17.82 -3.48
CA GLY A 140 -4.55 18.19 -3.36
C GLY A 140 -3.55 17.08 -3.71
N ILE A 141 -3.93 15.79 -3.66
CA ILE A 141 -3.07 14.68 -4.13
C ILE A 141 -2.84 14.73 -5.65
N ALA A 142 -3.87 15.10 -6.42
CA ALA A 142 -3.75 15.28 -7.86
C ALA A 142 -2.96 16.56 -8.18
N ASP A 143 -3.27 17.66 -7.49
CA ASP A 143 -2.58 18.94 -7.66
C ASP A 143 -1.07 18.82 -7.30
N ASP A 144 -0.72 18.03 -6.27
CA ASP A 144 0.67 17.70 -5.89
C ASP A 144 1.44 16.93 -6.96
N TYR A 145 0.77 15.98 -7.65
CA TYR A 145 1.37 15.22 -8.74
C TYR A 145 1.68 16.13 -9.93
N GLU A 146 0.73 17.01 -10.29
CA GLU A 146 0.90 17.93 -11.43
C GLU A 146 2.02 18.96 -11.17
N GLU A 147 2.16 19.48 -9.94
CA GLU A 147 3.30 20.34 -9.57
C GLU A 147 4.65 19.62 -9.73
N LEU A 148 4.76 18.37 -9.26
CA LEU A 148 5.96 17.55 -9.43
C LEU A 148 6.25 17.28 -10.92
N LEU A 149 5.22 16.97 -11.71
CA LEU A 149 5.36 16.66 -13.13
C LEU A 149 5.77 17.89 -13.96
N VAL A 150 5.17 19.06 -13.71
CA VAL A 150 5.53 20.30 -14.40
C VAL A 150 7.00 20.64 -14.10
N ALA A 151 7.41 20.63 -12.83
CA ALA A 151 8.80 20.88 -12.46
C ALA A 151 9.76 19.87 -13.10
N TYR A 152 9.37 18.59 -13.17
CA TYR A 152 10.17 17.53 -13.80
C TYR A 152 10.28 17.68 -15.32
N LYS A 153 9.19 18.00 -16.03
CA LYS A 153 9.22 18.27 -17.47
C LYS A 153 10.11 19.48 -17.81
N GLU A 154 10.10 20.54 -16.99
CA GLU A 154 11.03 21.68 -17.16
C GLU A 154 12.49 21.29 -16.88
N LEU A 155 12.77 20.37 -15.95
CA LEU A 155 14.11 19.81 -15.77
C LEU A 155 14.56 18.99 -17.00
N ARG A 156 13.69 18.13 -17.56
CA ARG A 156 14.04 17.27 -18.70
C ARG A 156 14.46 18.05 -19.95
N LYS A 157 13.92 19.26 -20.17
CA LYS A 157 14.34 20.16 -21.27
C LYS A 157 15.82 20.59 -21.22
N ARG A 158 16.46 20.51 -20.05
CA ARG A 158 17.82 21.01 -19.80
C ARG A 158 18.82 19.96 -19.27
N LYS A 159 18.34 18.82 -18.77
CA LYS A 159 19.19 17.71 -18.28
C LYS A 159 18.46 16.38 -18.45
N ASN A 160 19.15 15.38 -18.98
CA ASN A 160 18.63 14.01 -19.03
C ASN A 160 18.65 13.39 -17.60
N THR A 161 17.48 13.19 -16.99
CA THR A 161 17.32 12.56 -15.68
C THR A 161 16.06 11.70 -15.62
N PHE A 162 16.06 10.68 -14.75
CA PHE A 162 14.85 9.91 -14.42
C PHE A 162 14.16 10.43 -13.15
N PHE A 163 12.85 10.17 -13.02
CA PHE A 163 12.12 10.23 -11.76
C PHE A 163 11.24 8.97 -11.65
N LEU A 164 11.76 7.94 -10.96
CA LEU A 164 11.12 6.63 -10.82
C LEU A 164 10.34 6.51 -9.51
N ILE A 165 9.11 6.01 -9.59
CA ILE A 165 8.25 5.76 -8.41
C ILE A 165 8.29 4.28 -8.04
N THR A 166 8.37 3.93 -6.75
CA THR A 166 8.63 2.55 -6.29
C THR A 166 7.39 1.64 -6.29
N SER A 167 6.58 1.70 -7.36
CA SER A 167 5.48 0.76 -7.56
C SER A 167 5.99 -0.62 -7.99
N HIS A 168 6.56 -1.35 -7.03
CA HIS A 168 7.31 -2.59 -7.21
C HIS A 168 6.60 -3.69 -8.03
N ARG A 169 5.26 -3.69 -8.15
CA ARG A 169 4.56 -4.63 -9.05
C ARG A 169 4.96 -4.45 -10.52
N ARG A 170 5.34 -3.24 -10.94
CA ARG A 170 5.87 -2.92 -12.29
C ARG A 170 7.18 -3.65 -12.62
N TYR A 171 7.89 -4.22 -11.63
CA TYR A 171 9.13 -5.00 -11.80
C TYR A 171 8.95 -6.51 -11.56
N HIS A 172 7.70 -6.99 -11.46
CA HIS A 172 7.39 -8.37 -11.12
C HIS A 172 7.23 -9.22 -12.40
N PRO A 173 8.01 -10.30 -12.63
CA PRO A 173 7.95 -11.06 -13.88
C PRO A 173 6.58 -11.66 -14.21
N GLY A 174 5.78 -12.03 -13.21
CA GLY A 174 4.38 -12.41 -13.41
C GLY A 174 3.48 -11.29 -13.95
N MET A 175 3.78 -10.03 -13.63
CA MET A 175 3.08 -8.87 -14.17
C MET A 175 3.56 -8.55 -15.59
N TYR A 176 4.87 -8.68 -15.88
CA TYR A 176 5.37 -8.63 -17.27
C TYR A 176 4.66 -9.66 -18.15
N CYS A 177 4.58 -10.92 -17.70
CA CYS A 177 3.83 -11.99 -18.37
C CYS A 177 2.38 -11.61 -18.67
N THR A 178 1.72 -10.99 -17.69
CA THR A 178 0.35 -10.51 -17.82
C THR A 178 0.22 -9.37 -18.84
N PHE A 179 1.11 -8.36 -18.80
CA PHE A 179 1.12 -7.26 -19.77
C PHE A 179 1.38 -7.76 -21.20
N ASP A 180 2.32 -8.69 -21.37
CA ASP A 180 2.64 -9.32 -22.65
C ASP A 180 1.43 -10.10 -23.22
N MET A 181 0.74 -10.87 -22.38
CA MET A 181 -0.45 -11.64 -22.79
C MET A 181 -1.67 -10.76 -23.12
N ILE A 182 -1.82 -9.62 -22.43
CA ILE A 182 -2.86 -8.63 -22.76
C ILE A 182 -2.53 -7.95 -24.09
N LYS A 183 -1.26 -7.59 -24.31
CA LYS A 183 -0.79 -7.05 -25.60
C LYS A 183 -1.03 -8.06 -26.73
N GLU A 184 -0.56 -9.29 -26.58
CA GLU A 184 -0.66 -10.36 -27.57
C GLU A 184 -2.12 -10.62 -28.00
N ILE A 185 -3.06 -10.71 -27.05
CA ILE A 185 -4.47 -10.95 -27.40
C ILE A 185 -5.13 -9.72 -28.04
N THR A 186 -4.70 -8.51 -27.65
CA THR A 186 -5.16 -7.26 -28.25
C THR A 186 -4.68 -7.15 -29.71
N GLU A 187 -3.43 -7.57 -29.99
CA GLU A 187 -2.87 -7.62 -31.33
C GLU A 187 -3.51 -8.72 -32.20
N LYS A 188 -3.77 -9.90 -31.64
CA LYS A 188 -4.45 -11.01 -32.34
C LYS A 188 -5.92 -10.75 -32.68
N SER A 189 -6.67 -10.10 -31.79
CA SER A 189 -8.15 -10.06 -31.86
C SER A 189 -8.75 -8.65 -31.87
N GLY A 190 -7.96 -7.60 -31.63
CA GLY A 190 -8.47 -6.26 -31.37
C GLY A 190 -9.32 -6.13 -30.11
N SER A 191 -9.31 -7.11 -29.20
CA SER A 191 -10.06 -7.09 -27.94
C SER A 191 -9.25 -6.43 -26.82
N PRO A 192 -9.63 -5.23 -26.35
CA PRO A 192 -8.96 -4.59 -25.20
C PRO A 192 -9.33 -5.31 -23.90
N VAL A 193 -8.71 -4.91 -22.78
CA VAL A 193 -9.23 -5.28 -21.45
C VAL A 193 -10.61 -4.66 -21.27
N THR A 194 -11.58 -5.48 -20.85
CA THR A 194 -12.98 -5.09 -20.65
C THR A 194 -13.49 -5.31 -19.22
N ASN A 195 -12.81 -6.12 -18.42
CA ASN A 195 -13.12 -6.26 -16.99
C ASN A 195 -11.88 -6.59 -16.16
N ILE A 196 -11.80 -6.03 -14.95
CA ILE A 196 -10.81 -6.35 -13.93
C ILE A 196 -11.51 -6.57 -12.58
N ILE A 197 -11.11 -7.60 -11.85
CA ILE A 197 -11.34 -7.73 -10.41
C ILE A 197 -9.95 -7.81 -9.76
N SER A 198 -9.64 -6.90 -8.83
CA SER A 198 -8.36 -6.85 -8.14
C SER A 198 -8.59 -6.78 -6.63
N THR A 199 -7.92 -7.63 -5.86
CA THR A 199 -8.10 -7.74 -4.41
C THR A 199 -6.76 -7.81 -3.68
N HIS A 200 -6.61 -7.04 -2.61
CA HIS A 200 -5.43 -7.05 -1.74
C HIS A 200 -5.80 -7.03 -0.26
N CYS A 201 -5.79 -8.21 0.35
CA CYS A 201 -5.88 -8.37 1.80
C CYS A 201 -4.48 -8.44 2.42
N ASP A 202 -4.22 -7.59 3.42
CA ASP A 202 -2.98 -7.63 4.21
C ASP A 202 -3.06 -8.59 5.41
N GLY A 203 -4.25 -9.07 5.79
CA GLY A 203 -4.44 -9.92 6.98
C GLY A 203 -3.98 -9.26 8.29
N MET A 204 -3.97 -7.92 8.32
CA MET A 204 -3.43 -7.12 9.42
C MET A 204 -4.57 -6.69 10.35
N TRP A 205 -5.04 -7.63 11.18
CA TRP A 205 -6.00 -7.33 12.24
C TRP A 205 -5.37 -6.40 13.27
N ARG A 206 -5.67 -5.11 13.16
CA ARG A 206 -5.31 -4.08 14.14
C ARG A 206 -6.33 -4.07 15.27
N LEU A 207 -5.84 -4.06 16.50
CA LEU A 207 -6.65 -3.95 17.71
C LEU A 207 -6.99 -2.47 18.00
N PRO A 208 -8.01 -2.19 18.82
CA PRO A 208 -8.51 -0.83 18.98
C PRO A 208 -7.46 0.15 19.55
N THR A 209 -6.61 -0.32 20.48
CA THR A 209 -5.41 0.40 20.96
C THR A 209 -4.46 0.81 19.83
N GLU A 210 -4.22 -0.08 18.86
CA GLU A 210 -3.25 0.14 17.79
C GLU A 210 -3.74 1.11 16.71
N ILE A 211 -5.05 1.16 16.49
CA ILE A 211 -5.67 2.10 15.55
C ILE A 211 -5.47 3.55 16.02
N VAL A 212 -5.42 3.78 17.34
CA VAL A 212 -5.15 5.09 17.95
C VAL A 212 -3.64 5.36 18.09
N ASP A 213 -2.88 4.43 18.64
CA ASP A 213 -1.48 4.66 19.02
C ASP A 213 -0.49 4.60 17.84
N GLN A 214 -0.72 3.74 16.84
CA GLN A 214 0.29 3.46 15.82
C GLN A 214 0.38 4.59 14.78
N LYS A 215 1.42 5.41 14.92
CA LYS A 215 1.89 6.35 13.87
C LYS A 215 2.43 5.63 12.61
N TYR A 216 2.50 4.30 12.58
CA TYR A 216 2.95 3.54 11.41
C TYR A 216 1.80 3.18 10.48
N HIS A 217 1.91 3.61 9.21
CA HIS A 217 0.80 3.74 8.27
C HIS A 217 -0.32 4.61 8.87
N SER A 218 -0.08 5.90 9.13
CA SER A 218 -0.80 6.67 10.16
C SER A 218 -2.29 6.94 9.88
N PHE A 219 -3.15 5.96 10.18
CA PHE A 219 -4.62 6.10 10.23
C PHE A 219 -5.04 7.31 11.05
N ASN A 220 -4.37 7.57 12.18
CA ASN A 220 -4.61 8.73 13.04
C ASN A 220 -4.22 10.10 12.43
N SER A 221 -3.69 10.14 11.20
CA SER A 221 -3.48 11.35 10.38
C SER A 221 -4.53 11.52 9.26
N GLY A 222 -5.54 10.65 9.17
CA GLY A 222 -6.67 10.79 8.24
C GLY A 222 -6.47 10.20 6.83
N TYR A 223 -5.50 9.30 6.64
CA TYR A 223 -5.31 8.48 5.43
C TYR A 223 -4.99 7.03 5.83
N GLY A 224 -5.36 6.04 5.00
CA GLY A 224 -5.27 4.64 5.37
C GLY A 224 -4.83 3.70 4.25
N LYS A 225 -5.55 2.58 4.10
CA LYS A 225 -5.25 1.46 3.20
C LYS A 225 -4.98 1.89 1.76
N VAL A 226 -5.72 2.87 1.22
CA VAL A 226 -5.63 3.39 -0.15
C VAL A 226 -4.26 4.03 -0.38
N SER A 227 -3.91 5.03 0.43
CA SER A 227 -2.60 5.70 0.34
C SER A 227 -1.46 4.70 0.59
N HIS A 228 -1.59 3.79 1.57
CA HIS A 228 -0.45 2.96 1.98
C HIS A 228 -0.14 1.78 1.07
N SER A 229 -1.13 0.96 0.73
CA SER A 229 -0.94 -0.22 -0.12
C SER A 229 -1.78 -0.20 -1.40
N GLY A 230 -2.91 0.50 -1.37
CA GLY A 230 -3.84 0.63 -2.49
C GLY A 230 -3.22 1.24 -3.73
N TYR A 231 -2.28 2.18 -3.60
CA TYR A 231 -1.59 2.79 -4.74
C TYR A 231 -1.03 1.75 -5.74
N HIS A 232 -0.48 0.63 -5.27
CA HIS A 232 -0.01 -0.44 -6.17
C HIS A 232 -1.12 -1.08 -7.00
N PHE A 233 -2.35 -1.12 -6.48
CA PHE A 233 -3.50 -1.76 -7.13
C PHE A 233 -4.26 -0.79 -8.03
N LEU A 234 -4.27 0.51 -7.70
CA LEU A 234 -4.67 1.56 -8.64
C LEU A 234 -3.72 1.59 -9.85
N ASP A 235 -2.41 1.51 -9.58
CA ASP A 235 -1.36 1.42 -10.58
C ASP A 235 -1.46 0.16 -11.45
N MET A 236 -1.60 -1.03 -10.87
CA MET A 236 -1.78 -2.26 -11.65
C MET A 236 -3.10 -2.29 -12.44
N THR A 237 -4.20 -1.80 -11.88
CA THR A 237 -5.49 -1.68 -12.61
C THR A 237 -5.32 -0.80 -13.86
N TYR A 238 -4.69 0.37 -13.73
CA TYR A 238 -4.34 1.22 -14.86
C TYR A 238 -3.40 0.51 -15.86
N ARG A 239 -2.34 -0.14 -15.39
CA ARG A 239 -1.36 -0.82 -16.25
C ARG A 239 -1.95 -1.99 -17.03
N PHE A 240 -2.83 -2.80 -16.44
CA PHE A 240 -3.55 -3.86 -17.17
C PHE A 240 -4.42 -3.27 -18.28
N VAL A 241 -5.23 -2.25 -17.97
CA VAL A 241 -6.07 -1.56 -18.97
C VAL A 241 -5.22 -0.94 -20.09
N LYS A 242 -4.11 -0.26 -19.74
CA LYS A 242 -3.16 0.34 -20.68
C LYS A 242 -2.53 -0.69 -21.63
N SER A 243 -2.20 -1.87 -21.13
CA SER A 243 -1.62 -2.94 -21.95
C SER A 243 -2.57 -3.48 -23.03
N GLY A 244 -3.89 -3.23 -22.90
CA GLY A 244 -4.90 -3.57 -23.91
C GLY A 244 -5.37 -2.40 -24.78
N TRP A 245 -4.72 -1.23 -24.73
CA TRP A 245 -5.14 -0.07 -25.51
C TRP A 245 -4.75 -0.16 -26.98
N THR A 246 -5.65 0.33 -27.83
CA THR A 246 -5.35 0.65 -29.24
C THR A 246 -5.82 2.07 -29.53
N GLN A 247 -5.32 2.69 -30.59
CA GLN A 247 -5.71 4.06 -30.96
C GLN A 247 -7.22 4.24 -31.19
N MET A 248 -7.96 3.16 -31.53
CA MET A 248 -9.43 3.18 -31.68
C MET A 248 -10.21 2.70 -30.43
N LYS A 249 -9.54 2.02 -29.48
CA LYS A 249 -10.15 1.44 -28.27
C LYS A 249 -9.31 1.84 -27.06
N LYS A 250 -9.60 3.02 -26.54
CA LYS A 250 -8.96 3.63 -25.37
C LYS A 250 -9.93 4.65 -24.74
N PRO A 251 -9.95 4.79 -23.41
CA PRO A 251 -10.90 5.66 -22.72
C PRO A 251 -10.55 7.14 -22.88
N ASP A 252 -11.57 7.98 -22.98
CA ASP A 252 -11.48 9.45 -22.80
C ASP A 252 -11.82 9.88 -21.36
N ARG A 253 -12.47 9.01 -20.59
CA ARG A 253 -12.90 9.30 -19.22
C ARG A 253 -12.74 8.10 -18.30
N ILE A 254 -12.53 8.37 -17.02
CA ILE A 254 -12.68 7.40 -15.93
C ILE A 254 -13.70 7.95 -14.94
N GLU A 255 -14.64 7.12 -14.52
CA GLU A 255 -15.54 7.41 -13.40
C GLU A 255 -15.19 6.52 -12.20
N VAL A 256 -15.08 7.14 -11.02
CA VAL A 256 -14.68 6.48 -9.77
C VAL A 256 -15.78 6.59 -8.73
N VAL A 257 -16.12 5.47 -8.08
CA VAL A 257 -17.00 5.39 -6.91
C VAL A 257 -16.31 4.57 -5.81
N SER A 258 -16.22 5.11 -4.59
CA SER A 258 -15.61 4.42 -3.44
C SER A 258 -16.58 4.21 -2.28
N SER A 259 -16.27 3.22 -1.43
CA SER A 259 -16.91 2.94 -0.14
C SER A 259 -15.82 2.46 0.84
N PHE A 260 -15.78 3.01 2.04
CA PHE A 260 -14.73 2.72 3.03
C PHE A 260 -15.29 2.11 4.32
N ILE A 261 -14.49 1.26 4.98
CA ILE A 261 -14.66 0.86 6.37
C ILE A 261 -13.69 1.69 7.22
N THR A 262 -14.23 2.65 7.96
CA THR A 262 -13.49 3.43 8.97
C THR A 262 -13.41 2.67 10.31
N PRO A 263 -12.58 3.10 11.28
CA PRO A 263 -12.54 2.49 12.62
C PRO A 263 -13.91 2.30 13.30
N ALA A 264 -14.81 3.29 13.19
CA ALA A 264 -16.18 3.16 13.71
C ALA A 264 -17.06 2.17 12.94
N GLY A 265 -16.75 1.89 11.66
CA GLY A 265 -17.38 0.82 10.89
C GLY A 265 -16.84 -0.55 11.31
N PHE A 266 -15.52 -0.68 11.44
CA PHE A 266 -14.84 -1.90 11.89
C PHE A 266 -15.32 -2.34 13.28
N LEU A 267 -15.40 -1.42 14.25
CA LEU A 267 -15.91 -1.70 15.61
C LEU A 267 -17.40 -2.06 15.67
N LYS A 268 -18.17 -1.91 14.58
CA LYS A 268 -19.53 -2.48 14.48
C LYS A 268 -19.52 -3.93 13.98
N SER A 269 -18.44 -4.37 13.34
CA SER A 269 -18.25 -5.74 12.86
C SER A 269 -17.49 -6.64 13.85
N PHE A 270 -16.66 -6.05 14.70
CA PHE A 270 -15.94 -6.74 15.76
C PHE A 270 -15.72 -5.76 16.94
N ASN A 271 -16.50 -5.91 18.01
CA ASN A 271 -16.55 -4.96 19.13
C ASN A 271 -15.80 -5.48 20.39
N TYR A 272 -15.78 -4.68 21.45
CA TYR A 272 -15.20 -5.03 22.75
C TYR A 272 -15.58 -6.43 23.25
N ASP A 273 -16.87 -6.81 23.22
CA ASP A 273 -17.32 -8.12 23.71
C ASP A 273 -16.78 -9.27 22.84
N ASP A 274 -16.60 -9.02 21.53
CA ASP A 274 -16.01 -10.02 20.61
C ASP A 274 -14.50 -10.19 20.87
N TYR A 275 -13.80 -9.12 21.26
CA TYR A 275 -12.41 -9.21 21.72
C TYR A 275 -12.28 -9.97 23.05
N ILE A 276 -13.21 -9.75 24.00
CA ILE A 276 -13.30 -10.49 25.26
C ILE A 276 -13.56 -11.99 24.98
N LYS A 277 -14.44 -12.33 24.03
CA LYS A 277 -14.66 -13.74 23.60
C LYS A 277 -13.43 -14.36 22.93
N ALA A 278 -12.68 -13.58 22.15
CA ALA A 278 -11.54 -14.07 21.37
C ALA A 278 -10.24 -14.25 22.17
N PHE A 279 -10.01 -13.41 23.19
CA PHE A 279 -8.75 -13.39 23.96
C PHE A 279 -8.92 -13.65 25.46
N GLY A 280 -10.15 -13.59 25.99
CA GLY A 280 -10.45 -13.67 27.42
C GLY A 280 -10.37 -12.30 28.13
N ASP A 281 -11.21 -12.15 29.16
CA ASP A 281 -11.39 -10.91 29.92
C ASP A 281 -10.09 -10.36 30.50
N GLU A 282 -9.33 -11.18 31.24
CA GLU A 282 -8.05 -10.80 31.84
C GLU A 282 -7.01 -10.37 30.79
N THR A 283 -6.91 -11.08 29.65
CA THR A 283 -5.89 -10.77 28.63
C THR A 283 -6.27 -9.53 27.82
N TYR A 284 -7.51 -9.41 27.37
CA TYR A 284 -7.93 -8.25 26.59
C TYR A 284 -8.17 -7.02 27.45
N GLY A 285 -8.90 -7.15 28.56
CA GLY A 285 -9.23 -6.05 29.48
C GLY A 285 -7.99 -5.31 29.99
N ASN A 286 -6.93 -6.04 30.39
CA ASN A 286 -5.67 -5.44 30.84
C ASN A 286 -4.84 -4.79 29.71
N SER A 287 -5.14 -5.05 28.44
CA SER A 287 -4.42 -4.49 27.27
C SER A 287 -5.19 -3.40 26.51
N CYS A 288 -6.50 -3.29 26.74
CA CYS A 288 -7.39 -2.38 26.04
C CYS A 288 -7.33 -0.98 26.67
N LYS A 289 -6.71 -0.01 25.98
CA LYS A 289 -6.57 1.37 26.48
C LYS A 289 -7.80 2.25 26.26
N TYR A 290 -8.67 1.85 25.33
CA TYR A 290 -9.71 2.71 24.76
C TYR A 290 -11.01 1.95 24.57
N THR A 291 -12.12 2.56 24.99
CA THR A 291 -13.46 2.02 24.71
C THR A 291 -13.85 2.25 23.25
N ASP A 292 -14.68 1.36 22.71
CA ASP A 292 -15.22 1.51 21.34
C ASP A 292 -15.91 2.87 21.15
N ARG A 293 -16.60 3.38 22.17
CA ARG A 293 -17.23 4.71 22.18
C ARG A 293 -16.20 5.84 22.04
N TYR A 294 -15.04 5.74 22.68
CA TYR A 294 -13.98 6.73 22.52
C TYR A 294 -13.41 6.71 21.09
N ILE A 295 -13.14 5.52 20.54
CA ILE A 295 -12.63 5.39 19.17
C ILE A 295 -13.68 5.84 18.14
N GLN A 296 -14.97 5.64 18.39
CA GLN A 296 -16.04 6.21 17.57
C GLN A 296 -16.00 7.76 17.53
N THR A 297 -15.56 8.44 18.59
CA THR A 297 -15.37 9.91 18.57
C THR A 297 -14.11 10.36 17.82
N LEU A 298 -13.07 9.52 17.75
CA LEU A 298 -11.86 9.78 16.97
C LEU A 298 -12.01 9.41 15.49
N SER A 299 -12.83 8.40 15.18
CA SER A 299 -12.94 7.81 13.85
C SER A 299 -13.26 8.78 12.70
N PRO A 300 -13.99 9.91 12.87
CA PRO A 300 -14.16 10.88 11.78
C PRO A 300 -12.84 11.50 11.31
N GLN A 301 -11.84 11.55 12.17
CA GLN A 301 -10.50 12.09 11.86
C GLN A 301 -9.55 11.03 11.29
N PHE A 302 -9.92 9.74 11.35
CA PHE A 302 -9.02 8.62 11.05
C PHE A 302 -9.26 8.03 9.65
N GLY A 303 -8.17 7.59 9.02
CA GLY A 303 -8.17 6.93 7.71
C GLY A 303 -8.88 5.57 7.67
N GLU A 304 -9.12 5.11 6.45
CA GLU A 304 -9.85 3.90 6.10
C GLU A 304 -9.05 2.61 6.31
N ILE A 305 -9.64 1.64 7.00
CA ILE A 305 -9.07 0.32 7.26
C ILE A 305 -9.23 -0.57 6.03
N ASP A 306 -10.41 -0.53 5.41
CA ASP A 306 -10.70 -1.19 4.13
C ASP A 306 -11.37 -0.22 3.16
N ALA A 307 -11.19 -0.44 1.86
CA ALA A 307 -11.82 0.31 0.78
C ALA A 307 -12.28 -0.62 -0.35
N ALA A 308 -13.50 -0.44 -0.83
CA ALA A 308 -14.05 -1.09 -2.02
C ALA A 308 -14.33 -0.02 -3.09
N LEU A 309 -13.77 -0.22 -4.28
CA LEU A 309 -13.76 0.75 -5.38
C LEU A 309 -14.41 0.16 -6.63
N GLN A 310 -15.21 0.97 -7.31
CA GLN A 310 -15.72 0.72 -8.66
C GLN A 310 -15.13 1.79 -9.58
N ILE A 311 -14.53 1.36 -10.68
CA ILE A 311 -13.82 2.23 -11.63
C ILE A 311 -14.29 1.86 -13.04
N SER A 312 -14.93 2.81 -13.73
CA SER A 312 -15.43 2.65 -15.09
C SER A 312 -14.53 3.42 -16.06
N PHE A 313 -13.87 2.73 -16.99
CA PHE A 313 -13.14 3.35 -18.09
C PHE A 313 -14.09 3.49 -19.29
N ILE A 314 -14.22 4.72 -19.79
CA ILE A 314 -15.30 5.16 -20.68
C ILE A 314 -14.72 5.77 -21.95
N GLN A 315 -15.33 5.48 -23.09
CA GLN A 315 -15.01 6.06 -24.40
C GLN A 315 -16.31 6.49 -25.09
N ASP A 316 -16.36 7.72 -25.62
CA ASP A 316 -17.51 8.32 -26.30
C ASP A 316 -18.81 8.30 -25.45
N ASN A 317 -18.65 8.30 -24.12
CA ASN A 317 -19.65 8.09 -23.05
C ASN A 317 -20.10 6.65 -22.76
N GLU A 318 -19.64 5.65 -23.51
CA GLU A 318 -19.93 4.23 -23.25
C GLU A 318 -18.82 3.58 -22.38
N PRO A 319 -19.17 2.80 -21.33
CA PRO A 319 -18.18 2.06 -20.55
C PRO A 319 -17.52 0.91 -21.35
N ILE A 320 -16.22 1.04 -21.64
CA ILE A 320 -15.45 0.03 -22.37
C ILE A 320 -14.70 -0.96 -21.46
N CYS A 321 -14.43 -0.58 -20.20
CA CYS A 321 -13.87 -1.50 -19.20
C CYS A 321 -14.38 -1.19 -17.79
N LEU A 322 -14.78 -2.23 -17.05
CA LEU A 322 -15.24 -2.12 -15.67
C LEU A 322 -14.24 -2.80 -14.71
N ALA A 323 -13.65 -2.03 -13.79
CA ALA A 323 -12.73 -2.52 -12.78
C ALA A 323 -13.32 -2.44 -11.37
N GLN A 324 -13.15 -3.51 -10.59
CA GLN A 324 -13.47 -3.57 -9.16
C GLN A 324 -12.18 -3.76 -8.37
N VAL A 325 -11.92 -2.90 -7.37
CA VAL A 325 -10.69 -2.96 -6.58
C VAL A 325 -11.03 -3.02 -5.08
N ASN A 326 -10.68 -4.13 -4.43
CA ASN A 326 -10.96 -4.38 -3.02
C ASN A 326 -9.65 -4.35 -2.21
N LEU A 327 -9.54 -3.40 -1.30
CA LEU A 327 -8.34 -3.14 -0.51
C LEU A 327 -8.66 -3.36 0.96
N GLN A 328 -8.11 -4.40 1.56
CA GLN A 328 -8.48 -4.84 2.91
C GLN A 328 -7.28 -4.92 3.85
N HIS A 329 -7.38 -4.35 5.06
CA HIS A 329 -6.58 -4.81 6.19
C HIS A 329 -7.28 -5.95 6.94
N ASN A 330 -8.61 -5.93 6.98
CA ASN A 330 -9.43 -6.95 7.63
C ASN A 330 -9.59 -8.20 6.76
N GLY A 331 -9.20 -9.35 7.30
CA GLY A 331 -9.28 -10.65 6.64
C GLY A 331 -8.47 -11.69 7.42
N PHE A 332 -8.06 -12.77 6.75
CA PHE A 332 -7.37 -13.87 7.40
C PHE A 332 -6.06 -13.42 8.07
N THR A 333 -5.92 -13.76 9.35
CA THR A 333 -4.78 -13.37 10.20
C THR A 333 -4.35 -14.55 11.07
N ARG A 334 -3.07 -14.59 11.46
CA ARG A 334 -2.53 -15.54 12.45
C ARG A 334 -2.37 -14.93 13.84
N ARG A 335 -2.86 -13.70 14.06
CA ARG A 335 -2.72 -13.00 15.34
C ARG A 335 -3.51 -13.71 16.42
N SER A 336 -2.80 -14.23 17.43
CA SER A 336 -3.37 -14.89 18.62
C SER A 336 -2.91 -14.23 19.93
N TRP A 337 -2.63 -12.93 19.88
CA TRP A 337 -2.11 -12.15 21.01
C TRP A 337 -2.52 -10.67 20.91
N VAL A 338 -2.60 -10.02 22.07
CA VAL A 338 -3.04 -8.63 22.17
C VAL A 338 -1.90 -7.63 21.90
N THR A 339 -0.80 -7.66 22.66
CA THR A 339 0.27 -6.67 22.56
C THR A 339 1.16 -6.91 21.31
N PRO A 340 1.33 -5.93 20.40
CA PRO A 340 2.24 -6.07 19.27
C PRO A 340 3.71 -6.12 19.68
N GLY A 341 4.54 -6.76 18.85
CA GLY A 341 6.00 -6.67 18.94
C GLY A 341 6.56 -5.36 18.37
N PRO A 342 7.89 -5.14 18.45
CA PRO A 342 8.52 -3.91 17.96
C PRO A 342 8.54 -3.77 16.43
N ASP A 343 8.47 -4.88 15.68
CA ASP A 343 8.26 -4.86 14.21
C ASP A 343 6.75 -4.81 13.93
N LEU A 344 6.24 -3.65 13.54
CA LEU A 344 4.83 -3.44 13.18
C LEU A 344 4.48 -3.86 11.73
N TYR A 345 5.35 -4.64 11.06
CA TYR A 345 5.19 -5.11 9.68
C TYR A 345 5.22 -6.64 9.55
N LYS A 346 6.05 -7.34 10.34
CA LYS A 346 6.24 -8.81 10.34
C LYS A 346 5.87 -9.42 11.70
N GLY A 347 5.48 -10.71 11.72
CA GLY A 347 5.31 -11.44 12.99
C GLY A 347 4.21 -10.88 13.91
N ILE A 348 3.34 -10.04 13.35
CA ILE A 348 2.13 -9.44 13.97
C ILE A 348 0.86 -10.19 13.53
N GLY A 349 0.99 -11.43 13.06
CA GLY A 349 -0.12 -12.22 12.51
C GLY A 349 -0.56 -11.82 11.10
N ARG A 350 0.08 -10.83 10.47
CA ARG A 350 -0.17 -10.40 9.08
C ARG A 350 -0.03 -11.58 8.10
N VAL A 351 -0.99 -11.73 7.18
CA VAL A 351 -0.94 -12.72 6.08
C VAL A 351 -1.46 -12.08 4.81
N LYS A 352 -0.67 -12.09 3.73
CA LYS A 352 -1.06 -11.42 2.49
C LYS A 352 -1.76 -12.35 1.51
N HIS A 353 -2.91 -11.91 1.02
CA HIS A 353 -3.59 -12.47 -0.15
C HIS A 353 -3.74 -11.36 -1.21
N GLU A 354 -3.26 -11.63 -2.41
CA GLU A 354 -3.36 -10.78 -3.60
C GLU A 354 -3.96 -11.61 -4.74
N PHE A 355 -4.94 -11.05 -5.43
CA PHE A 355 -5.67 -11.71 -6.52
C PHE A 355 -6.00 -10.70 -7.62
N HIS A 356 -5.86 -11.11 -8.88
CA HIS A 356 -6.30 -10.33 -10.04
C HIS A 356 -6.99 -11.25 -11.06
N GLU A 357 -8.16 -10.88 -11.54
CA GLU A 357 -8.84 -11.51 -12.68
C GLU A 357 -9.04 -10.44 -13.76
N ILE A 358 -8.52 -10.68 -14.97
CA ILE A 358 -8.40 -9.67 -16.03
C ILE A 358 -8.93 -10.27 -17.34
N LYS A 359 -9.94 -9.64 -17.94
CA LYS A 359 -10.64 -10.14 -19.12
C LYS A 359 -10.39 -9.25 -20.32
N SER A 360 -9.95 -9.84 -21.44
CA SER A 360 -9.71 -9.15 -22.71
C SER A 360 -10.82 -9.53 -23.70
N GLY A 361 -11.96 -8.86 -23.57
CA GLY A 361 -13.18 -9.19 -24.32
C GLY A 361 -13.59 -10.66 -24.13
N PRO A 362 -14.15 -11.32 -25.17
CA PRO A 362 -14.51 -12.74 -25.13
C PRO A 362 -13.33 -13.68 -25.49
N MET A 363 -12.09 -13.17 -25.53
CA MET A 363 -10.94 -13.89 -26.11
C MET A 363 -9.99 -14.48 -25.05
N GLN A 364 -9.79 -13.80 -23.93
CA GLN A 364 -8.86 -14.21 -22.87
C GLN A 364 -9.35 -13.81 -21.48
N THR A 365 -9.12 -14.67 -20.48
CA THR A 365 -9.13 -14.32 -19.05
C THR A 365 -7.81 -14.74 -18.41
N ILE A 366 -7.11 -13.79 -17.78
CA ILE A 366 -5.93 -14.06 -16.96
C ILE A 366 -6.34 -14.02 -15.49
N VAL A 367 -5.95 -15.03 -14.71
CA VAL A 367 -6.10 -15.08 -13.25
C VAL A 367 -4.72 -15.14 -12.62
N ILE A 368 -4.43 -14.19 -11.74
CA ILE A 368 -3.23 -14.14 -10.91
C ILE A 368 -3.65 -14.42 -9.46
N ASP A 369 -3.03 -15.40 -8.80
CA ASP A 369 -3.26 -15.67 -7.38
C ASP A 369 -1.94 -15.70 -6.60
N SER A 370 -1.90 -15.01 -5.46
CA SER A 370 -0.77 -14.99 -4.55
C SER A 370 -1.27 -14.99 -3.11
N ARG A 371 -1.23 -16.18 -2.50
CA ARG A 371 -1.78 -16.44 -1.15
C ARG A 371 -0.77 -17.09 -0.23
N GLN A 372 -0.43 -16.37 0.84
CA GLN A 372 0.39 -16.85 1.94
C GLN A 372 -0.50 -17.45 3.07
N ALA A 373 0.08 -18.29 3.93
CA ALA A 373 -0.56 -18.86 5.12
C ALA A 373 0.35 -18.83 6.39
N ASN A 374 1.54 -18.25 6.25
CA ASN A 374 2.50 -17.94 7.30
C ASN A 374 2.42 -16.43 7.64
N ASP A 375 2.97 -16.00 8.78
CA ASP A 375 3.14 -14.58 9.19
C ASP A 375 4.63 -14.19 9.36
N ARG A 376 5.52 -15.18 9.25
CA ARG A 376 6.98 -15.08 9.45
C ARG A 376 7.72 -15.21 8.11
N HIS A 377 7.31 -14.39 7.15
CA HIS A 377 7.71 -14.43 5.73
C HIS A 377 9.20 -14.17 5.43
N ASP A 378 10.02 -13.96 6.45
CA ASP A 378 11.45 -13.63 6.34
C ASP A 378 12.37 -14.79 6.72
N ARG A 379 11.83 -15.84 7.36
CA ARG A 379 12.55 -17.07 7.66
C ARG A 379 12.49 -17.99 6.45
N SER A 380 13.33 -17.68 5.46
CA SER A 380 13.44 -18.37 4.16
C SER A 380 13.57 -19.89 4.30
N LYS A 381 12.44 -20.59 4.35
CA LYS A 381 12.34 -22.00 3.97
C LYS A 381 12.42 -22.09 2.44
N PRO A 382 12.89 -23.21 1.86
CA PRO A 382 12.72 -23.47 0.44
C PRO A 382 11.22 -23.39 0.09
N SER A 383 10.84 -22.37 -0.67
CA SER A 383 9.44 -22.19 -1.06
C SER A 383 9.13 -23.13 -2.22
N THR A 384 8.17 -24.03 -2.05
CA THR A 384 7.71 -24.98 -3.06
C THR A 384 6.84 -24.35 -4.16
N ALA A 385 6.78 -23.02 -4.24
CA ALA A 385 5.82 -22.19 -4.99
C ALA A 385 4.32 -22.43 -4.67
N THR A 386 3.95 -23.56 -4.07
CA THR A 386 2.57 -23.95 -3.75
C THR A 386 1.84 -22.95 -2.85
N ILE A 387 0.51 -22.92 -2.99
CA ILE A 387 -0.43 -22.18 -2.15
C ILE A 387 -0.12 -22.24 -0.65
N GLY A 388 -0.19 -21.09 0.01
CA GLY A 388 0.13 -20.91 1.43
C GLY A 388 1.61 -20.63 1.73
N THR A 389 2.54 -20.87 0.80
CA THR A 389 3.97 -20.58 1.00
C THR A 389 4.32 -19.12 0.73
N ASP A 390 5.48 -18.68 1.24
CA ASP A 390 5.85 -17.26 1.25
C ASP A 390 6.17 -16.68 -0.15
N ASN A 391 6.50 -17.53 -1.14
CA ASN A 391 6.60 -17.15 -2.56
C ASN A 391 5.47 -17.74 -3.43
N HIS A 392 4.27 -18.02 -2.88
CA HIS A 392 3.15 -18.45 -3.73
C HIS A 392 2.75 -17.34 -4.71
N PHE A 393 2.89 -17.63 -6.01
CA PHE A 393 2.44 -16.78 -7.11
C PHE A 393 2.23 -17.66 -8.35
N GLU A 394 1.00 -17.71 -8.83
CA GLU A 394 0.61 -18.48 -10.02
C GLU A 394 -0.19 -17.59 -10.99
N VAL A 395 -0.07 -17.88 -12.29
CA VAL A 395 -0.82 -17.20 -13.37
C VAL A 395 -1.49 -18.25 -14.24
N HIS A 396 -2.82 -18.21 -14.31
CA HIS A 396 -3.63 -19.05 -15.20
C HIS A 396 -4.18 -18.20 -16.34
N VAL A 397 -4.15 -18.73 -17.56
CA VAL A 397 -4.53 -18.02 -18.79
C VAL A 397 -5.53 -18.89 -19.54
N PHE A 398 -6.79 -18.46 -19.53
CA PHE A 398 -7.87 -19.06 -20.30
C PHE A 398 -8.02 -18.34 -21.64
N ARG A 399 -8.13 -19.07 -22.75
CA ARG A 399 -8.22 -18.51 -24.10
C ARG A 399 -9.25 -19.24 -24.97
N ASN A 400 -9.81 -18.51 -25.93
CA ASN A 400 -10.67 -19.06 -26.97
C ASN A 400 -9.80 -19.72 -28.07
N CYS A 401 -9.32 -20.94 -27.80
CA CYS A 401 -8.35 -21.65 -28.63
C CYS A 401 -8.73 -21.73 -30.12
N ASP A 402 -9.99 -22.08 -30.40
CA ASP A 402 -10.50 -22.31 -31.76
C ASP A 402 -10.51 -21.03 -32.62
N LEU A 403 -10.72 -19.85 -32.00
CA LEU A 403 -10.68 -18.56 -32.71
C LEU A 403 -9.28 -17.94 -32.77
N LEU A 404 -8.28 -18.56 -32.13
CA LEU A 404 -6.90 -18.06 -32.04
C LEU A 404 -5.87 -18.98 -32.71
N ASP A 405 -6.31 -20.14 -33.22
CA ASP A 405 -5.47 -21.25 -33.70
C ASP A 405 -4.45 -21.73 -32.63
N GLU A 406 -4.92 -21.79 -31.38
CA GLU A 406 -4.14 -22.26 -30.22
C GLU A 406 -4.57 -23.67 -29.81
N LYS A 407 -3.67 -24.44 -29.17
CA LYS A 407 -3.89 -25.87 -28.90
C LYS A 407 -4.68 -26.18 -27.64
N GLU A 408 -4.55 -25.35 -26.62
CA GLU A 408 -5.05 -25.61 -25.27
C GLU A 408 -5.83 -24.39 -24.77
N PRO A 409 -7.06 -24.55 -24.26
CA PRO A 409 -7.87 -23.43 -23.77
C PRO A 409 -7.41 -22.89 -22.41
N LEU A 410 -6.47 -23.57 -21.74
CA LEU A 410 -5.88 -23.17 -20.45
C LEU A 410 -4.37 -23.41 -20.46
N THR A 411 -3.58 -22.40 -20.11
CA THR A 411 -2.17 -22.52 -19.73
C THR A 411 -1.93 -21.97 -18.33
N SER A 412 -1.08 -22.62 -17.54
CA SER A 412 -0.71 -22.19 -16.18
C SER A 412 0.81 -21.98 -16.06
N TYR A 413 1.22 -20.97 -15.30
CA TYR A 413 2.61 -20.63 -15.03
C TYR A 413 2.86 -20.51 -13.53
N SER A 414 3.80 -21.30 -12.99
CA SER A 414 4.32 -21.09 -11.64
C SER A 414 5.36 -19.97 -11.62
N VAL A 415 5.68 -19.43 -10.44
CA VAL A 415 6.81 -18.50 -10.25
C VAL A 415 8.13 -19.03 -10.85
N ALA A 416 8.37 -20.35 -10.81
CA ALA A 416 9.58 -20.98 -11.35
C ALA A 416 9.60 -21.01 -12.90
N ASP A 417 8.44 -20.99 -13.55
CA ASP A 417 8.33 -20.91 -15.01
C ASP A 417 8.42 -19.45 -15.49
N LEU A 418 7.86 -18.52 -14.72
CA LEU A 418 8.03 -17.08 -14.92
C LEU A 418 9.50 -16.67 -14.81
N ASP A 419 10.23 -17.18 -13.80
CA ASP A 419 11.66 -16.90 -13.63
C ASP A 419 12.53 -17.49 -14.74
N ARG A 420 12.16 -18.65 -15.27
CA ARG A 420 12.80 -19.24 -16.44
C ARG A 420 12.52 -18.44 -17.72
N ARG A 421 11.29 -17.92 -17.88
CA ARG A 421 10.85 -17.10 -19.02
C ARG A 421 11.53 -15.73 -19.08
N TYR A 422 11.70 -15.07 -17.92
CA TYR A 422 12.31 -13.73 -17.84
C TYR A 422 13.77 -13.74 -17.36
N ASN A 423 14.41 -14.91 -17.28
CA ASN A 423 15.81 -15.11 -16.87
C ASN A 423 16.19 -14.31 -15.59
N SER A 424 15.34 -14.36 -14.56
CA SER A 424 15.44 -13.43 -13.44
C SER A 424 16.65 -13.68 -12.52
N GLN A 425 17.19 -14.91 -12.49
CA GLN A 425 18.42 -15.37 -11.79
C GLN A 425 18.62 -14.87 -10.35
N LEU A 426 17.55 -14.52 -9.63
CA LEU A 426 17.62 -13.86 -8.33
C LEU A 426 17.26 -14.82 -7.17
N PRO A 427 18.23 -15.34 -6.40
CA PRO A 427 17.96 -16.22 -5.26
C PRO A 427 17.32 -15.47 -4.08
N GLY A 428 16.40 -16.11 -3.36
CA GLY A 428 15.80 -15.61 -2.12
C GLY A 428 14.27 -15.46 -2.17
N ILE A 429 13.74 -14.49 -1.42
CA ILE A 429 12.30 -14.19 -1.35
C ILE A 429 11.90 -13.38 -2.58
N TYR A 430 10.89 -13.86 -3.31
CA TYR A 430 10.54 -13.33 -4.62
C TYR A 430 10.11 -11.86 -4.56
N SER A 431 9.21 -11.57 -3.62
CA SER A 431 8.72 -10.22 -3.36
C SER A 431 9.77 -9.27 -2.79
N GLU A 432 10.99 -9.71 -2.45
CA GLU A 432 12.13 -8.84 -2.12
C GLU A 432 13.02 -8.61 -3.35
N ASN A 433 13.27 -9.66 -4.15
CA ASN A 433 14.07 -9.57 -5.36
C ASN A 433 13.45 -8.63 -6.41
N VAL A 434 12.12 -8.65 -6.55
CA VAL A 434 11.35 -7.69 -7.35
C VAL A 434 11.55 -6.24 -6.92
N LYS A 435 11.88 -5.97 -5.63
CA LYS A 435 12.15 -4.60 -5.15
C LYS A 435 13.54 -4.09 -5.51
N ARG A 436 14.44 -4.96 -5.96
CA ARG A 436 15.74 -4.54 -6.48
C ARG A 436 15.58 -3.79 -7.81
N GLY A 437 14.61 -4.20 -8.65
CA GLY A 437 14.52 -3.80 -10.06
C GLY A 437 14.65 -2.31 -10.34
N ILE A 438 14.10 -1.44 -9.48
CA ILE A 438 14.19 0.01 -9.63
C ILE A 438 15.62 0.57 -9.44
N LEU A 439 16.47 -0.06 -8.62
CA LEU A 439 17.88 0.32 -8.48
C LEU A 439 18.72 -0.14 -9.68
N TRP A 440 18.37 -1.27 -10.29
CA TRP A 440 19.02 -1.75 -11.52
C TRP A 440 18.62 -0.85 -12.70
N GLU A 441 17.32 -0.59 -12.90
CA GLU A 441 16.82 0.35 -13.92
C GLU A 441 17.44 1.75 -13.81
N ALA A 442 17.56 2.27 -12.59
CA ALA A 442 18.23 3.54 -12.31
C ALA A 442 19.71 3.54 -12.78
N LEU A 443 20.47 2.50 -12.42
CA LEU A 443 21.87 2.38 -12.84
C LEU A 443 22.01 2.14 -14.34
N ASP A 444 21.18 1.29 -14.93
CA ASP A 444 21.21 0.99 -16.36
C ASP A 444 20.95 2.25 -17.20
N PHE A 445 20.05 3.13 -16.75
CA PHE A 445 19.85 4.46 -17.35
C PHE A 445 21.06 5.39 -17.16
N MET A 446 21.59 5.49 -15.94
CA MET A 446 22.77 6.34 -15.63
C MET A 446 24.07 5.85 -16.29
N GLU A 447 24.12 4.58 -16.67
CA GLU A 447 25.18 3.96 -17.46
C GLU A 447 25.01 4.17 -18.96
N GLY A 448 23.79 4.46 -19.44
CA GLY A 448 23.45 4.56 -20.86
C GLY A 448 23.04 3.23 -21.50
N ASN A 449 22.87 2.18 -20.69
CA ASN A 449 22.44 0.85 -21.12
C ASN A 449 20.91 0.77 -21.35
N LYS A 450 20.15 1.73 -20.81
CA LYS A 450 18.69 1.79 -20.94
C LYS A 450 18.21 3.20 -21.35
N PRO A 451 17.42 3.37 -22.43
CA PRO A 451 16.90 4.66 -22.84
C PRO A 451 15.75 5.12 -21.94
N PHE A 452 15.33 6.38 -22.11
CA PHE A 452 14.26 6.99 -21.31
C PHE A 452 12.90 6.30 -21.50
N ASP A 453 12.54 5.99 -22.74
CA ASP A 453 11.19 5.53 -23.09
C ASP A 453 10.90 4.10 -22.61
N ASP A 454 11.94 3.34 -22.24
CA ASP A 454 11.84 1.99 -21.68
C ASP A 454 11.69 1.98 -20.14
N LEU A 455 11.78 3.13 -19.45
CA LEU A 455 11.72 3.22 -17.99
C LEU A 455 10.36 2.74 -17.44
N ALA A 456 10.37 1.64 -16.69
CA ALA A 456 9.14 0.94 -16.31
C ALA A 456 8.21 1.75 -15.39
N SER A 457 8.77 2.65 -14.58
CA SER A 457 8.05 3.38 -13.52
C SER A 457 8.34 4.89 -13.44
N ASN A 458 8.65 5.54 -14.56
CA ASN A 458 8.86 6.99 -14.62
C ASN A 458 7.57 7.79 -14.28
N LEU A 459 7.73 8.96 -13.64
CA LEU A 459 6.65 9.82 -13.11
C LEU A 459 5.54 10.10 -14.12
N GLU A 460 5.87 10.30 -15.39
CA GLU A 460 4.91 10.60 -16.47
C GLU A 460 3.84 9.49 -16.62
N ASP A 461 4.18 8.22 -16.38
CA ASP A 461 3.24 7.09 -16.45
C ASP A 461 2.48 6.85 -15.12
N HIS A 462 2.47 7.81 -14.20
CA HIS A 462 1.73 7.77 -12.93
C HIS A 462 0.59 8.80 -12.83
N SER A 463 0.32 9.59 -13.88
CA SER A 463 -0.75 10.61 -13.87
C SER A 463 -2.12 10.01 -13.55
N VAL A 464 -2.49 8.91 -14.22
CA VAL A 464 -3.76 8.21 -13.99
C VAL A 464 -3.90 7.64 -12.56
N PRO A 465 -2.98 6.80 -12.03
CA PRO A 465 -3.14 6.25 -10.68
C PRO A 465 -3.10 7.32 -9.56
N ALA A 466 -2.38 8.42 -9.73
CA ALA A 466 -2.42 9.55 -8.79
C ALA A 466 -3.81 10.24 -8.78
N HIS A 467 -4.38 10.49 -9.96
CA HIS A 467 -5.72 11.08 -10.08
C HIS A 467 -6.83 10.12 -9.62
N ILE A 468 -6.69 8.80 -9.85
CA ILE A 468 -7.61 7.80 -9.27
C ILE A 468 -7.51 7.83 -7.74
N MET A 469 -6.30 7.89 -7.15
CA MET A 469 -6.16 7.98 -5.69
C MET A 469 -6.85 9.21 -5.10
N SER A 470 -6.71 10.37 -5.75
CA SER A 470 -7.44 11.59 -5.39
C SER A 470 -8.97 11.40 -5.51
N ALA A 471 -9.46 10.93 -6.66
CA ALA A 471 -10.87 10.70 -6.92
C ALA A 471 -11.52 9.69 -5.96
N VAL A 472 -10.78 8.67 -5.51
CA VAL A 472 -11.21 7.69 -4.51
C VAL A 472 -11.54 8.36 -3.17
N TYR A 473 -10.76 9.35 -2.73
CA TYR A 473 -11.05 10.11 -1.52
C TYR A 473 -12.18 11.14 -1.73
N VAL A 474 -12.16 11.89 -2.84
CA VAL A 474 -13.23 12.83 -3.22
C VAL A 474 -14.60 12.13 -3.26
N SER A 475 -14.66 10.91 -3.82
CA SER A 475 -15.86 10.07 -3.89
C SER A 475 -16.39 9.68 -2.50
N HIS A 476 -15.51 9.37 -1.55
CA HIS A 476 -15.90 9.04 -0.19
C HIS A 476 -16.47 10.25 0.55
N ILE A 477 -15.81 11.41 0.45
CA ILE A 477 -16.26 12.65 1.08
C ILE A 477 -17.65 13.05 0.58
N ARG A 478 -17.87 12.96 -0.74
CA ARG A 478 -19.20 13.17 -1.36
C ARG A 478 -20.26 12.24 -0.78
N ARG A 479 -19.95 10.93 -0.68
CA ARG A 479 -20.85 9.95 -0.06
C ARG A 479 -21.20 10.33 1.39
N MET A 480 -20.20 10.73 2.17
CA MET A 480 -20.38 11.15 3.57
C MET A 480 -21.20 12.45 3.72
N GLN A 481 -21.15 13.32 2.71
CA GLN A 481 -21.95 14.55 2.62
C GLN A 481 -23.34 14.34 2.02
N GLY A 482 -23.71 13.11 1.62
CA GLY A 482 -24.99 12.81 0.97
C GLY A 482 -25.08 13.26 -0.51
N LEU A 483 -23.94 13.61 -1.12
CA LEU A 483 -23.83 14.01 -2.52
C LEU A 483 -23.67 12.79 -3.44
N ASN A 484 -23.78 13.00 -4.76
CA ASN A 484 -23.44 11.97 -5.75
C ASN A 484 -21.96 11.55 -5.59
N PRO A 485 -21.65 10.27 -5.30
CA PRO A 485 -20.29 9.82 -5.07
C PRO A 485 -19.47 9.59 -6.34
N VAL A 486 -20.06 9.64 -7.54
CA VAL A 486 -19.29 9.52 -8.80
C VAL A 486 -18.33 10.71 -8.92
N VAL A 487 -17.08 10.45 -9.29
CA VAL A 487 -16.07 11.48 -9.61
C VAL A 487 -15.49 11.19 -11.00
N SER A 488 -15.45 12.20 -11.86
CA SER A 488 -15.00 12.10 -13.26
C SER A 488 -13.56 12.58 -13.44
N ILE A 489 -12.73 11.74 -14.04
CA ILE A 489 -11.37 12.04 -14.51
C ILE A 489 -11.41 12.05 -16.04
N ASP A 490 -11.11 13.17 -16.67
CA ASP A 490 -10.88 13.23 -18.12
C ASP A 490 -9.46 12.78 -18.45
N LEU A 491 -9.29 12.10 -19.58
CA LEU A 491 -8.03 11.60 -20.10
C LEU A 491 -7.67 12.29 -21.42
N THR A 492 -6.47 12.86 -21.47
CA THR A 492 -5.87 13.36 -22.70
C THR A 492 -4.60 12.59 -23.04
N TYR A 493 -4.15 12.67 -24.28
CA TYR A 493 -3.05 11.87 -24.81
C TYR A 493 -2.09 12.78 -25.56
N GLU A 494 -0.82 12.80 -25.14
CA GLU A 494 0.22 13.62 -25.78
C GLU A 494 0.72 12.97 -27.09
N ASP A 495 0.64 11.63 -27.21
CA ASP A 495 1.12 10.83 -28.34
C ASP A 495 0.07 9.83 -28.87
N ALA A 496 0.39 9.17 -29.98
CA ALA A 496 -0.33 7.98 -30.46
C ALA A 496 -0.21 6.82 -29.45
N VAL A 497 -1.29 6.05 -29.28
CA VAL A 497 -1.42 5.04 -28.22
C VAL A 497 -1.46 3.63 -28.78
N SER A 498 -0.67 2.74 -28.19
CA SER A 498 -0.66 1.30 -28.47
C SER A 498 -0.44 0.50 -27.18
N PRO A 499 -0.49 -0.84 -27.22
CA PRO A 499 -0.10 -1.65 -26.07
C PRO A 499 1.27 -1.24 -25.53
N ASN A 500 1.30 -0.87 -24.25
CA ASN A 500 2.45 -0.39 -23.48
C ASN A 500 3.11 0.95 -23.90
N HIS A 501 2.72 1.60 -25.01
CA HIS A 501 3.29 2.89 -25.45
C HIS A 501 2.30 4.06 -25.40
N GLY A 502 2.85 5.28 -25.34
CA GLY A 502 2.11 6.51 -25.02
C GLY A 502 1.79 6.61 -23.52
N SER A 503 1.30 7.78 -23.09
CA SER A 503 0.81 8.00 -21.72
C SER A 503 -0.52 8.74 -21.74
N ALA A 504 -1.37 8.48 -20.74
CA ALA A 504 -2.59 9.24 -20.52
C ALA A 504 -2.36 10.29 -19.43
N ARG A 505 -2.75 11.53 -19.72
CA ARG A 505 -2.72 12.67 -18.81
C ARG A 505 -4.12 12.83 -18.24
N ALA A 506 -4.24 12.59 -16.94
CA ALA A 506 -5.51 12.62 -16.22
C ALA A 506 -5.76 14.00 -15.59
N HIS A 507 -7.03 14.43 -15.57
CA HIS A 507 -7.48 15.64 -14.87
C HIS A 507 -8.86 15.39 -14.26
N ILE A 508 -9.06 15.66 -12.95
CA ILE A 508 -10.41 15.58 -12.35
C ILE A 508 -11.21 16.82 -12.76
N ARG A 509 -12.48 16.65 -13.14
CA ARG A 509 -13.31 17.71 -13.71
C ARG A 509 -13.46 18.92 -12.76
N PRO A 510 -13.40 20.18 -13.27
CA PRO A 510 -13.61 21.37 -12.43
C PRO A 510 -14.99 21.40 -11.76
N ASN A 511 -16.03 20.90 -12.43
CA ASN A 511 -17.38 20.74 -11.87
C ASN A 511 -17.42 19.74 -10.70
N ASP A 512 -16.39 18.92 -10.53
CA ASP A 512 -16.28 18.03 -9.38
C ASP A 512 -15.57 18.67 -8.17
N LYS A 513 -14.75 19.71 -8.36
CA LYS A 513 -14.26 20.57 -7.27
C LYS A 513 -15.45 21.38 -6.71
N PRO A 514 -15.57 21.59 -5.38
CA PRO A 514 -16.68 22.32 -4.81
C PRO A 514 -16.67 23.77 -5.32
N VAL A 515 -17.84 24.26 -5.78
CA VAL A 515 -18.02 25.70 -6.02
C VAL A 515 -17.80 26.41 -4.70
N GLN A 516 -16.87 27.37 -4.66
CA GLN A 516 -16.70 28.24 -3.50
C GLN A 516 -17.98 29.04 -3.29
N LEU A 517 -18.80 28.60 -2.33
CA LEU A 517 -19.87 29.41 -1.76
C LEU A 517 -19.22 30.56 -0.99
N SER A 518 -19.05 31.69 -1.68
CA SER A 518 -18.55 32.95 -1.12
C SER A 518 -19.29 33.25 0.18
N SER A 519 -18.56 33.51 1.26
CA SER A 519 -19.06 33.55 2.64
C SER A 519 -19.90 34.80 2.97
N HIS A 520 -21.06 34.92 2.33
CA HIS A 520 -22.11 35.90 2.61
C HIS A 520 -23.34 35.24 3.26
N PHE A 521 -23.11 34.58 4.39
CA PHE A 521 -24.15 34.43 5.41
C PHE A 521 -23.88 35.47 6.51
N GLU A 522 -24.61 36.58 6.47
CA GLU A 522 -24.65 37.50 7.60
C GLU A 522 -25.27 36.81 8.81
N LEU A 523 -24.56 36.84 9.94
CA LEU A 523 -25.07 36.35 11.22
C LEU A 523 -26.16 37.30 11.74
N ALA A 524 -27.42 37.02 11.35
CA ALA A 524 -28.61 37.70 11.85
C ALA A 524 -28.65 37.60 13.40
N LYS A 525 -28.42 38.73 14.07
CA LYS A 525 -28.35 38.79 15.53
C LYS A 525 -29.75 38.71 16.16
N GLY A 526 -29.95 37.66 16.96
CA GLY A 526 -30.68 37.79 18.22
C GLY A 526 -32.09 37.21 18.29
N THR A 527 -32.21 36.15 19.08
CA THR A 527 -33.28 35.99 20.07
C THR A 527 -32.67 35.38 21.33
N GLN A 528 -33.10 35.85 22.51
CA GLN A 528 -32.57 35.39 23.79
C GLN A 528 -33.17 34.03 24.19
N ALA A 529 -32.36 33.15 24.78
CA ALA A 529 -32.86 31.99 25.52
C ALA A 529 -33.23 32.41 26.96
N PRO A 530 -34.38 31.97 27.52
CA PRO A 530 -34.75 32.29 28.89
C PRO A 530 -34.08 31.35 29.91
N ASP A 531 -33.55 31.92 31.00
CA ASP A 531 -33.20 31.18 32.21
C ASP A 531 -34.45 30.64 32.91
N THR A 532 -34.48 29.34 33.24
CA THR A 532 -35.36 28.81 34.28
C THR A 532 -34.61 27.87 35.21
N LYS A 533 -34.51 28.27 36.49
CA LYS A 533 -33.87 27.49 37.56
C LYS A 533 -34.73 26.28 37.95
N ILE A 534 -34.08 25.18 38.29
CA ILE A 534 -34.74 24.04 38.95
C ILE A 534 -35.04 24.43 40.41
N SER A 535 -36.28 24.27 40.84
CA SER A 535 -36.67 24.37 42.26
C SER A 535 -37.49 23.15 42.68
N SER A 536 -37.16 22.59 43.84
CA SER A 536 -37.83 21.44 44.44
C SER A 536 -39.13 21.82 45.14
N ASN A 537 -40.24 21.09 44.88
CA ASN A 537 -41.12 20.48 45.89
C ASN A 537 -42.44 19.92 45.30
N GLY A 538 -42.98 18.86 45.92
CA GLY A 538 -44.43 18.80 46.18
C GLY A 538 -45.33 17.78 45.45
N PHE A 539 -45.45 16.59 46.05
CA PHE A 539 -46.73 15.88 46.36
C PHE A 539 -47.49 14.94 45.37
N THR A 540 -48.07 13.92 46.05
CA THR A 540 -49.31 13.13 45.79
C THR A 540 -49.37 12.02 44.72
N ASN A 541 -49.02 10.80 45.17
CA ASN A 541 -49.89 9.62 45.32
C ASN A 541 -50.86 9.17 44.21
N GLY A 542 -50.71 7.90 43.80
CA GLY A 542 -51.75 7.05 43.23
C GLY A 542 -51.18 5.93 42.33
N GLY A 543 -51.30 4.63 42.60
CA GLY A 543 -51.76 3.94 43.81
C GLY A 543 -52.59 2.67 43.53
N TYR A 544 -51.94 1.52 43.26
CA TYR A 544 -52.59 0.19 43.22
C TYR A 544 -51.71 -0.91 43.83
N LYS A 545 -52.30 -2.06 44.20
CA LYS A 545 -51.73 -3.03 45.16
C LYS A 545 -51.93 -4.51 44.80
N ASN A 546 -50.93 -5.31 45.22
CA ASN A 546 -50.98 -6.70 45.75
C ASN A 546 -51.17 -7.93 44.83
N GLY A 547 -50.49 -9.03 45.25
CA GLY A 547 -50.54 -10.41 44.72
C GLY A 547 -49.14 -10.92 44.30
N VAL A 548 -48.31 -11.66 45.07
CA VAL A 548 -48.47 -12.46 46.32
C VAL A 548 -49.35 -13.71 46.10
N ASN A 549 -48.94 -14.98 46.29
CA ASN A 549 -47.76 -15.68 46.88
C ASN A 549 -47.48 -16.99 46.07
N GLY A 550 -46.45 -17.84 46.27
CA GLY A 550 -45.28 -17.80 47.17
C GLY A 550 -44.55 -19.18 47.29
N LYS A 551 -43.34 -19.18 47.88
CA LYS A 551 -42.72 -20.14 48.86
C LYS A 551 -43.51 -21.43 49.23
N LEU A 552 -42.96 -22.64 49.53
CA LEU A 552 -41.71 -23.24 50.10
C LEU A 552 -41.77 -24.80 49.83
N SER A 553 -40.85 -25.75 50.12
CA SER A 553 -39.40 -25.86 50.45
C SER A 553 -38.97 -27.35 50.68
N ASN A 554 -37.65 -27.63 50.80
CA ASN A 554 -37.01 -28.88 51.30
C ASN A 554 -37.05 -30.11 50.36
N GLY A 555 -36.10 -31.05 50.37
CA GLY A 555 -34.82 -31.18 51.10
C GLY A 555 -34.34 -32.65 51.15
N GLY A 556 -33.06 -32.93 51.43
CA GLY A 556 -32.57 -34.30 51.65
C GLY A 556 -31.09 -34.56 51.31
N ASN A 557 -30.25 -34.83 52.31
CA ASN A 557 -28.85 -35.27 52.16
C ASN A 557 -28.72 -36.80 52.30
N VAL A 558 -27.78 -37.42 51.59
CA VAL A 558 -26.94 -38.55 52.10
C VAL A 558 -25.52 -38.41 51.52
N LYS A 559 -24.50 -38.74 52.32
CA LYS A 559 -23.06 -38.84 51.92
C LYS A 559 -22.60 -40.29 51.94
N MET A 560 -21.62 -40.66 51.10
CA MET A 560 -20.34 -41.36 51.41
C MET A 560 -19.36 -41.03 50.26
N ASN A 561 -18.11 -40.57 50.48
CA ASN A 561 -16.89 -41.32 50.85
C ASN A 561 -16.56 -42.46 49.86
N THR A 562 -15.33 -42.62 49.32
CA THR A 562 -13.97 -42.46 49.92
C THR A 562 -12.85 -42.12 48.92
N GLY A 563 -11.80 -41.40 49.36
CA GLY A 563 -10.42 -41.45 48.80
C GLY A 563 -10.18 -40.75 47.44
N GLY A 564 -8.93 -40.41 47.07
CA GLY A 564 -7.69 -40.47 47.86
C GLY A 564 -6.42 -40.31 47.01
N ASP A 565 -5.73 -39.18 47.21
CA ASP A 565 -4.30 -38.89 47.03
C ASP A 565 -3.58 -38.97 45.65
N GLU A 566 -2.53 -38.16 45.62
CA GLU A 566 -1.64 -37.73 44.53
C GLU A 566 -0.66 -38.82 44.06
N HIS A 567 -0.23 -38.77 42.78
CA HIS A 567 1.17 -38.41 42.46
C HIS A 567 1.41 -38.15 40.95
N GLN A 568 2.67 -37.88 40.60
CA GLN A 568 3.17 -37.39 39.30
C GLN A 568 3.85 -38.52 38.46
N THR A 569 4.65 -38.08 37.47
CA THR A 569 5.82 -38.75 36.85
C THR A 569 5.63 -39.83 35.76
N GLU A 570 5.73 -39.35 34.51
CA GLU A 570 6.86 -39.60 33.58
C GLU A 570 7.02 -40.89 32.71
N LEU A 571 7.44 -40.60 31.46
CA LEU A 571 8.43 -41.29 30.59
C LEU A 571 8.23 -42.76 30.14
N SER A 572 8.23 -42.97 28.81
CA SER A 572 9.08 -43.93 28.07
C SER A 572 8.91 -43.80 26.52
N PRO A 573 9.79 -44.32 25.64
CA PRO A 573 11.01 -43.58 25.27
C PRO A 573 11.33 -43.54 23.75
N MET A 574 12.37 -42.80 23.35
CA MET A 574 13.18 -43.15 22.16
C MET A 574 14.09 -44.34 22.53
N SER A 575 14.54 -45.23 21.65
CA SER A 575 15.19 -45.02 20.34
C SER A 575 15.53 -46.39 19.71
N GLN A 576 15.94 -46.42 18.45
CA GLN A 576 17.24 -47.04 18.08
C GLN A 576 17.69 -46.64 16.67
N LEU A 577 19.00 -46.70 16.43
CA LEU A 577 19.62 -46.42 15.13
C LEU A 577 19.80 -47.71 14.33
N LEU A 578 19.83 -47.59 13.00
CA LEU A 578 20.74 -48.39 12.17
C LEU A 578 21.16 -47.61 10.92
N SER A 579 22.47 -47.51 10.71
CA SER A 579 23.09 -47.08 9.46
C SER A 579 23.94 -48.21 8.90
N PRO A 580 24.12 -48.25 7.58
CA PRO A 580 25.48 -48.44 7.05
C PRO A 580 25.83 -47.43 5.94
N GLN A 581 27.11 -47.44 5.54
CA GLN A 581 27.75 -46.51 4.61
C GLN A 581 27.91 -47.12 3.19
N VAL A 582 28.63 -46.41 2.31
CA VAL A 582 29.24 -46.85 1.03
C VAL A 582 28.18 -46.97 -0.10
N SER A 583 28.39 -46.51 -1.34
CA SER A 583 29.61 -46.22 -2.12
C SER A 583 29.51 -44.93 -2.94
N ALA A 584 30.62 -44.48 -3.55
CA ALA A 584 30.61 -43.42 -4.57
C ALA A 584 30.43 -43.97 -5.99
N VAL A 585 29.83 -43.14 -6.86
CA VAL A 585 30.36 -42.74 -8.19
C VAL A 585 30.09 -41.25 -8.34
#